data_AF-A0A2T0UIE8-F1
#
_entry.id   AF-A0A2T0UIE8-F1
#
_cell.length_a   1.000
_cell.length_b   1.000
_cell.length_c   1.000
_cell.angle_alpha   90.00
_cell.angle_beta   90.00
_cell.angle_gamma   90.00
#
_symmetry.space_group_name_H-M   'P 1'
#
loop_
_entity.id
_entity.type
_entity.pdbx_description
1 polymer ?
#
loop_
_entity_poly.entity_id
_entity_poly.type
_entity_poly.pdbx_seq_one_letter_code
_entity_poly.pdbx_strand_id
1 'polypeptide(L)'
;MGFDENGWAVALATAMQEAKLYNAASNDVPESWDYTDSDVHYEDHDSVGIFQQRTSMGWGSVEELMDVSTSASKFYGTLEDVDGWEDMSIASAAQAVQVSAFPDYYAQWEDLAWSIIDAYESAS
;
A
#
# COMPACT_ATOMS: atom_id res chain seq x y z
N MET A 1 15.83 -1.83 3.20
CA MET A 1 15.57 -1.62 1.76
C MET A 1 15.93 -0.18 1.44
N GLY A 2 16.60 0.07 0.32
CA GLY A 2 17.23 1.36 -0.01
C GLY A 2 16.44 2.19 -1.02
N PHE A 3 15.11 2.27 -0.87
CA PHE A 3 14.27 3.15 -1.68
C PHE A 3 14.50 4.60 -1.30
N ASP A 4 14.51 5.47 -2.30
CA ASP A 4 14.53 6.92 -2.12
C ASP A 4 13.12 7.46 -1.77
N GLU A 5 13.02 8.78 -1.63
CA GLU A 5 11.78 9.45 -1.29
C GLU A 5 10.65 9.21 -2.31
N ASN A 6 10.98 9.00 -3.60
CA ASN A 6 9.98 8.65 -4.61
C ASN A 6 9.33 7.29 -4.30
N GLY A 7 10.14 6.28 -3.95
CA GLY A 7 9.61 4.99 -3.52
C GLY A 7 8.69 5.12 -2.30
N TRP A 8 9.06 5.99 -1.34
CA TRP A 8 8.22 6.26 -0.17
C TRP A 8 6.90 6.93 -0.55
N ALA A 9 6.95 7.89 -1.47
CA ALA A 9 5.77 8.58 -1.96
C ALA A 9 4.81 7.61 -2.69
N VAL A 10 5.33 6.67 -3.47
CA VAL A 10 4.56 5.59 -4.13
C VAL A 10 3.82 4.73 -3.09
N ALA A 11 4.54 4.25 -2.07
CA ALA A 11 3.92 3.43 -1.02
C ALA A 11 2.88 4.23 -0.22
N LEU A 12 3.17 5.47 0.16
CA LEU A 12 2.25 6.33 0.91
C LEU A 12 0.98 6.66 0.11
N ALA A 13 1.13 7.06 -1.16
CA ALA A 13 0.00 7.33 -2.04
C ALA A 13 -0.88 6.08 -2.22
N THR A 14 -0.25 4.91 -2.37
CA THR A 14 -0.96 3.64 -2.45
C THR A 14 -1.73 3.34 -1.16
N ALA A 15 -1.05 3.31 -0.01
CA ALA A 15 -1.67 3.00 1.27
C ALA A 15 -2.80 3.98 1.65
N MET A 16 -2.66 5.26 1.29
CA MET A 16 -3.73 6.24 1.46
C MET A 16 -4.90 5.98 0.52
N GLN A 17 -4.64 5.62 -0.73
CA GLN A 17 -5.69 5.31 -1.67
C GLN A 17 -6.47 4.06 -1.27
N GLU A 18 -5.77 2.98 -0.97
CA GLU A 18 -6.34 1.66 -0.67
C GLU A 18 -7.07 1.62 0.67
N ALA A 19 -6.41 2.12 1.74
CA ALA A 19 -6.91 1.93 3.09
C ALA A 19 -6.85 3.19 3.95
N LYS A 20 -6.56 4.37 3.39
CA LYS A 20 -6.43 5.63 4.14
C LYS A 20 -5.45 5.50 5.32
N LEU A 21 -4.39 4.69 5.14
CA LEU A 21 -3.38 4.30 6.14
C LEU A 21 -3.88 3.43 7.30
N TYR A 22 -5.10 2.90 7.25
CA TYR A 22 -5.58 1.91 8.20
C TYR A 22 -5.05 0.51 7.87
N ASN A 23 -4.73 -0.28 8.89
CA ASN A 23 -4.57 -1.72 8.73
C ASN A 23 -5.95 -2.39 8.71
N ALA A 24 -6.66 -2.27 7.58
CA ALA A 24 -8.08 -2.60 7.49
C ALA A 24 -8.34 -4.10 7.30
N ALA A 25 -9.27 -4.64 8.10
CA ALA A 25 -9.73 -6.03 7.99
C ALA A 25 -10.76 -6.19 6.84
N SER A 26 -11.18 -7.43 6.59
CA SER A 26 -12.27 -7.75 5.65
C SER A 26 -13.29 -8.68 6.30
N ASN A 27 -14.58 -8.42 6.03
CA ASN A 27 -15.68 -9.30 6.45
C ASN A 27 -15.65 -10.64 5.70
N ASP A 28 -15.11 -10.66 4.48
CA ASP A 28 -14.94 -11.87 3.67
C ASP A 28 -13.73 -12.71 4.12
N VAL A 29 -12.86 -12.14 4.96
CA VAL A 29 -11.69 -12.81 5.56
C VAL A 29 -11.74 -12.69 7.08
N PRO A 30 -12.59 -13.46 7.79
CA PRO A 30 -12.77 -13.31 9.24
C PRO A 30 -11.48 -13.42 10.08
N GLU A 31 -10.51 -14.21 9.62
CA GLU A 31 -9.18 -14.33 10.23
C GLU A 31 -8.42 -12.99 10.29
N SER A 32 -8.67 -12.06 9.37
CA SER A 32 -7.98 -10.75 9.36
C SER A 32 -8.25 -9.90 10.61
N TRP A 33 -9.39 -10.11 11.27
CA TRP A 33 -9.76 -9.39 12.50
C TRP A 33 -8.87 -9.76 13.70
N ASP A 34 -8.14 -10.88 13.64
CA ASP A 34 -7.21 -11.28 14.71
C ASP A 34 -5.92 -10.45 14.70
N TYR A 35 -5.67 -9.66 13.65
CA TYR A 35 -4.40 -8.97 13.40
C TYR A 35 -4.49 -7.43 13.40
N THR A 36 -5.64 -6.85 13.76
CA THR A 36 -5.80 -5.39 13.79
C THR A 36 -6.67 -4.91 14.93
N ASP A 37 -6.28 -3.78 15.53
CA ASP A 37 -7.12 -3.02 16.46
C ASP A 37 -7.99 -1.96 15.74
N SER A 38 -7.92 -1.91 14.40
CA SER A 38 -8.73 -1.01 13.59
C SER A 38 -10.15 -1.54 13.42
N ASP A 39 -11.14 -0.68 13.66
CA ASP A 39 -12.54 -0.97 13.30
C ASP A 39 -12.83 -0.77 11.79
N VAL A 40 -11.83 -0.34 11.01
CA VAL A 40 -11.97 -0.10 9.57
C VAL A 40 -11.89 -1.41 8.82
N HIS A 41 -12.85 -1.60 7.92
CA HIS A 41 -12.88 -2.72 7.00
C HIS A 41 -13.42 -2.27 5.64
N TYR A 42 -13.05 -3.03 4.61
CA TYR A 42 -13.55 -2.84 3.25
C TYR A 42 -14.11 -4.16 2.73
N GLU A 43 -15.16 -4.07 1.91
CA GLU A 43 -15.79 -5.21 1.26
C GLU A 43 -15.33 -5.26 -0.19
N ASP A 44 -14.13 -5.80 -0.40
CA ASP A 44 -13.57 -6.05 -1.73
C ASP A 44 -12.87 -7.42 -1.77
N HIS A 45 -13.63 -8.47 -2.09
CA HIS A 45 -13.12 -9.84 -2.17
C HIS A 45 -12.31 -10.23 -0.91
N ASP A 46 -11.14 -10.86 -1.08
CA ASP A 46 -10.23 -11.24 -0.01
C ASP A 46 -9.11 -10.22 0.25
N SER A 47 -9.35 -8.94 -0.09
CA SER A 47 -8.40 -7.85 0.14
C SER A 47 -8.29 -7.50 1.62
N VAL A 48 -7.07 -7.35 2.14
CA VAL A 48 -6.81 -7.02 3.54
C VAL A 48 -5.59 -6.12 3.72
N GLY A 49 -5.49 -5.49 4.88
CA GLY A 49 -4.31 -4.76 5.32
C GLY A 49 -4.15 -3.38 4.66
N ILE A 50 -3.00 -2.75 4.92
CA ILE A 50 -2.75 -1.35 4.56
C ILE A 50 -2.71 -1.07 3.04
N PHE A 51 -2.41 -2.09 2.23
CA PHE A 51 -2.39 -2.02 0.77
C PHE A 51 -3.57 -2.76 0.11
N GLN A 52 -4.53 -3.27 0.90
CA GLN A 52 -5.67 -4.05 0.38
C GLN A 52 -5.23 -5.16 -0.60
N GLN A 53 -4.17 -5.88 -0.25
CA GLN A 53 -3.62 -6.96 -1.06
C GLN A 53 -4.38 -8.26 -0.84
N ARG A 54 -4.32 -9.17 -1.82
CA ARG A 54 -5.14 -10.38 -1.86
C ARG A 54 -4.33 -11.66 -1.80
N THR A 55 -4.71 -12.54 -0.88
CA THR A 55 -4.12 -13.88 -0.77
C THR A 55 -4.32 -14.69 -2.06
N SER A 56 -5.51 -14.57 -2.66
CA SER A 56 -5.89 -15.24 -3.92
C SER A 56 -5.10 -14.77 -5.14
N MET A 57 -4.46 -13.61 -5.07
CA MET A 57 -3.57 -13.08 -6.11
C MET A 57 -2.09 -13.42 -5.84
N GLY A 58 -1.80 -14.19 -4.79
CA GLY A 58 -0.45 -14.66 -4.50
C GLY A 58 0.41 -13.67 -3.69
N TRP A 59 -0.18 -12.61 -3.13
CA TRP A 59 0.57 -11.64 -2.33
C TRP A 59 1.11 -12.24 -1.02
N GLY A 60 0.41 -13.20 -0.40
CA GLY A 60 0.86 -13.81 0.85
C GLY A 60 -0.28 -14.47 1.64
N SER A 61 0.02 -14.88 2.87
CA SER A 61 -1.00 -15.31 3.84
C SER A 61 -1.72 -14.10 4.46
N VAL A 62 -2.88 -14.32 5.09
CA VAL A 62 -3.61 -13.24 5.80
C VAL A 62 -2.73 -12.58 6.86
N GLU A 63 -2.03 -13.38 7.67
CA GLU A 63 -1.07 -12.90 8.67
C GLU A 63 0.00 -11.98 8.07
N GLU A 64 0.61 -12.38 6.94
CA GLU A 64 1.63 -11.56 6.28
C GLU A 64 1.08 -10.24 5.72
N LEU A 65 -0.15 -10.25 5.22
CA LEU A 65 -0.76 -9.06 4.61
C LEU A 65 -1.30 -8.08 5.67
N MET A 66 -1.69 -8.59 6.84
CA MET A 66 -2.11 -7.78 7.99
C MET A 66 -0.92 -7.26 8.82
N ASP A 67 0.27 -7.87 8.74
CA ASP A 67 1.48 -7.26 9.29
C ASP A 67 1.98 -6.12 8.38
N VAL A 68 1.82 -4.87 8.83
CA VAL A 68 2.14 -3.67 8.04
C VAL A 68 3.58 -3.68 7.49
N SER A 69 4.55 -4.16 8.27
CA SER A 69 5.95 -4.22 7.83
C SER A 69 6.17 -5.26 6.73
N THR A 70 5.56 -6.44 6.86
CA THR A 70 5.64 -7.52 5.88
C THR A 70 4.91 -7.14 4.59
N SER A 71 3.70 -6.58 4.72
CA SER A 71 2.91 -6.05 3.61
C SER A 71 3.67 -4.96 2.84
N ALA A 72 4.29 -4.01 3.53
CA ALA A 72 5.15 -3.00 2.90
C ALA A 72 6.37 -3.61 2.21
N SER A 73 7.01 -4.60 2.83
CA SER A 73 8.17 -5.29 2.22
C SER A 73 7.80 -5.99 0.91
N LYS A 74 6.60 -6.59 0.83
CA LYS A 74 6.07 -7.20 -0.40
C LYS A 74 5.74 -6.14 -1.46
N PHE A 75 5.11 -5.03 -1.06
CA PHE A 75 4.82 -3.91 -1.95
C PHE A 75 6.12 -3.38 -2.59
N TYR A 76 7.12 -3.09 -1.77
CA TYR A 76 8.42 -2.60 -2.24
C TYR A 76 9.15 -3.61 -3.11
N GLY A 77 9.13 -4.90 -2.78
CA GLY A 77 9.70 -5.94 -3.65
C GLY A 77 9.04 -5.96 -5.02
N THR A 78 7.72 -5.78 -5.08
CA THR A 78 6.99 -5.70 -6.35
C THR A 78 7.29 -4.41 -7.11
N LEU A 79 7.46 -3.28 -6.41
CA LEU A 79 7.89 -2.02 -7.01
C LEU A 79 9.28 -2.14 -7.64
N GLU A 80 10.23 -2.81 -6.97
CA GLU A 80 11.59 -3.07 -7.49
C GLU A 80 11.57 -3.85 -8.81
N ASP A 81 10.59 -4.74 -8.98
CA ASP A 81 10.41 -5.54 -10.20
C ASP A 81 9.74 -4.77 -11.35
N VAL A 82 9.27 -3.54 -11.14
CA VAL A 82 8.68 -2.69 -12.19
C VAL A 82 9.79 -1.94 -12.94
N ASP A 83 10.08 -2.37 -14.17
CA ASP A 83 11.07 -1.71 -15.03
C ASP A 83 10.82 -0.21 -15.19
N GLY A 84 11.79 0.61 -14.76
CA GLY A 84 11.77 2.06 -14.91
C GLY A 84 10.79 2.79 -14.00
N TRP A 85 10.38 2.19 -12.88
CA TRP A 85 9.49 2.81 -11.91
C TRP A 85 10.02 4.16 -11.38
N GLU A 86 11.34 4.33 -11.32
CA GLU A 86 12.01 5.55 -10.85
C GLU A 86 11.71 6.77 -11.72
N ASP A 87 11.47 6.55 -13.02
CA ASP A 87 11.13 7.60 -13.99
C ASP A 87 9.61 7.79 -14.14
N MET A 88 8.79 6.96 -13.48
CA MET A 88 7.34 7.06 -13.52
C MET A 88 6.83 8.16 -12.58
N SER A 89 5.68 8.74 -12.91
CA SER A 89 4.90 9.46 -11.90
C SER A 89 4.53 8.51 -10.75
N ILE A 90 4.41 9.04 -9.54
CA ILE A 90 4.02 8.28 -8.34
C ILE A 90 2.75 7.46 -8.59
N ALA A 91 1.70 8.07 -9.17
CA ALA A 91 0.47 7.35 -9.49
C ALA A 91 0.66 6.18 -10.49
N SER A 92 1.50 6.36 -11.51
CA SER A 92 1.78 5.30 -12.50
C SER A 92 2.57 4.14 -11.89
N ALA A 93 3.55 4.42 -11.03
CA ALA A 93 4.29 3.39 -10.31
C ALA A 93 3.37 2.62 -9.33
N ALA A 94 2.54 3.33 -8.57
CA ALA A 94 1.53 2.72 -7.69
C ALA A 94 0.58 1.79 -8.47
N GLN A 95 0.08 2.27 -9.61
CA GLN A 95 -0.77 1.47 -10.49
C GLN A 95 -0.03 0.25 -11.06
N ALA A 96 1.25 0.37 -11.41
CA ALA A 96 2.04 -0.74 -11.95
C ALA A 96 2.17 -1.88 -10.92
N VAL A 97 2.26 -1.54 -9.63
CA VAL A 97 2.30 -2.51 -8.53
C VAL A 97 0.92 -3.12 -8.25
N GLN A 98 -0.12 -2.30 -8.11
CA GLN A 98 -1.43 -2.74 -7.62
C GLN A 98 -2.36 -3.25 -8.72
N VAL A 99 -2.17 -2.78 -9.96
CA VAL A 99 -2.98 -3.13 -11.13
C VAL A 99 -4.49 -2.92 -10.86
N SER A 100 -4.83 -1.77 -10.27
CA SER A 100 -6.20 -1.42 -9.91
C SER A 100 -7.06 -1.05 -11.12
N ALA A 101 -8.38 -0.97 -10.92
CA ALA A 101 -9.31 -0.48 -11.95
C ALA A 101 -9.31 1.06 -12.13
N PHE A 102 -8.68 1.81 -11.23
CA PHE A 102 -8.77 3.28 -11.16
C PHE A 102 -7.38 3.93 -11.00
N PRO A 103 -6.52 3.86 -12.04
CA PRO A 103 -5.12 4.30 -11.97
C PRO A 103 -4.95 5.76 -11.53
N ASP A 104 -5.85 6.65 -11.94
CA ASP A 104 -5.75 8.08 -11.66
C ASP A 104 -6.01 8.43 -10.19
N TYR A 105 -6.53 7.50 -9.38
CA TYR A 105 -6.90 7.77 -8.00
C TYR A 105 -5.71 7.82 -7.04
N TYR A 106 -4.53 7.33 -7.44
CA TYR A 106 -3.32 7.50 -6.65
C TYR A 106 -2.81 8.95 -6.70
N ALA A 107 -3.00 9.63 -7.83
CA ALA A 107 -2.47 10.99 -8.06
C ALA A 107 -2.99 12.03 -7.05
N GLN A 108 -4.22 11.84 -6.55
CA GLN A 108 -4.81 12.76 -5.56
C GLN A 108 -4.08 12.77 -4.21
N TRP A 109 -3.24 11.77 -3.94
CA TRP A 109 -2.50 11.60 -2.68
C TRP A 109 -1.05 12.07 -2.76
N GLU A 110 -0.55 12.44 -3.94
CA GLU A 110 0.87 12.79 -4.15
C GLU A 110 1.31 13.95 -3.26
N ASP A 111 0.56 15.07 -3.26
CA ASP A 111 0.90 16.24 -2.44
C ASP A 111 0.97 15.91 -0.93
N LEU A 112 0.06 15.06 -0.46
CA LEU A 112 0.03 14.66 0.95
C LEU A 112 1.18 13.69 1.27
N ALA A 113 1.51 12.78 0.35
CA ALA A 113 2.64 11.86 0.51
C ALA A 113 3.96 12.64 0.69
N TRP A 114 4.20 13.62 -0.19
CA TRP A 114 5.38 14.49 -0.09
C TRP A 114 5.39 15.32 1.20
N SER A 115 4.23 15.86 1.60
CA SER A 115 4.12 16.60 2.87
C SER A 115 4.49 15.74 4.10
N ILE A 116 4.14 14.45 4.08
CA ILE A 116 4.51 13.50 5.15
C ILE A 116 6.01 13.23 5.15
N ILE A 117 6.61 13.03 3.97
CA ILE A 117 8.05 12.79 3.83
C ILE A 117 8.83 14.01 4.34
N ASP A 118 8.50 15.22 3.86
CA ASP A 118 9.13 16.46 4.31
C ASP A 118 9.06 16.63 5.84
N ALA A 119 7.88 16.34 6.42
CA ALA A 119 7.69 16.41 7.86
C ALA A 119 8.57 15.38 8.61
N TYR A 120 8.68 14.16 8.10
CA TYR A 120 9.54 13.11 8.67
C TYR A 120 11.02 13.50 8.61
N GLU A 121 11.49 13.99 7.47
CA GLU A 121 12.88 14.40 7.30
C GLU A 121 13.25 15.60 8.17
N SER A 122 12.35 16.57 8.31
CA SER A 122 12.57 17.72 9.20
C SER A 122 12.63 17.38 10.68
N ALA A 123 12.09 16.22 11.07
CA ALA A 123 12.04 15.74 12.45
C ALA A 123 13.18 14.75 12.81
N SER A 124 13.95 14.32 11.82
CA SER A 124 15.02 13.31 11.93
C SER A 124 16.40 13.96 12.10
#